data_AF-A0A158GKP6-F1
#
_entry.id   AF-A0A158GKP6-F1
#
_cell.length_a   1.000
_cell.length_b   1.000
_cell.length_c   1.000
_cell.angle_alpha   90.00
_cell.angle_beta   90.00
_cell.angle_gamma   90.00
#
_symmetry.space_group_name_H-M   'P 1'
#
loop_
_entity.id
_entity.type
_entity.pdbx_description
1 polymer ?
#
loop_
_entity_poly.entity_id
_entity_poly.type
_entity_poly.pdbx_seq_one_letter_code
_entity_poly.pdbx_strand_id
1 'polypeptide(L)'
;MPLTREQVLATAVVDGKAHGIAEAPGALFYATPLHGYAVGFFAPGHDHGDVGLGNAWLYYNANTGKLAGSNIPGRGSAGDIFMQAQFPLHSGRIIGLPGRILISVVGVAVAVLSATGLMIWLRKRSARRRAAAAPVRTARQGSITS
;
A
#
# COMPACT_ATOMS: atom_id res chain seq x y z
N MET A 1 -24.67 10.53 29.39
CA MET A 1 -25.11 10.92 28.04
C MET A 1 -23.95 10.70 27.08
N PRO A 2 -24.19 10.18 25.86
CA PRO A 2 -23.14 10.08 24.84
C PRO A 2 -22.62 11.49 24.50
N LEU A 3 -21.33 11.61 24.20
CA LEU A 3 -20.73 12.90 23.88
C LEU A 3 -21.20 13.42 22.53
N THR A 4 -21.40 14.73 22.50
CA THR A 4 -21.69 15.46 21.27
C THR A 4 -20.43 15.59 20.41
N ARG A 5 -20.63 15.82 19.11
CA ARG A 5 -19.53 15.97 18.15
C ARG A 5 -18.67 17.19 18.48
N GLU A 6 -19.30 18.25 18.93
CA GLU A 6 -18.69 19.52 19.32
C GLU A 6 -17.77 19.34 20.53
N GLN A 7 -18.21 18.57 21.53
CA GLN A 7 -17.40 18.25 22.71
C GLN A 7 -16.17 17.42 22.33
N VAL A 8 -16.32 16.41 21.48
CA VAL A 8 -15.20 15.58 21.03
C VAL A 8 -14.20 16.41 20.23
N LEU A 9 -14.69 17.28 19.34
CA LEU A 9 -13.83 18.15 18.56
C LEU A 9 -13.04 19.12 19.44
N ALA A 10 -13.68 19.72 20.45
CA ALA A 10 -13.02 20.61 21.40
C ALA A 10 -11.91 19.89 22.18
N THR A 11 -12.19 18.69 22.68
CA THR A 11 -11.18 17.84 23.34
C THR A 11 -10.04 17.48 22.40
N ALA A 12 -10.35 17.12 21.15
CA ALA A 12 -9.35 16.76 20.16
C ALA A 12 -8.41 17.90 19.78
N VAL A 13 -8.89 19.15 19.76
CA VAL A 13 -8.01 20.32 19.55
C VAL A 13 -7.00 20.45 20.69
N VAL A 14 -7.42 20.24 21.93
CA VAL A 14 -6.54 20.32 23.11
C VAL A 14 -5.51 19.19 23.09
N ASP A 15 -5.99 17.96 22.90
CA ASP A 15 -5.13 16.77 22.85
C ASP A 15 -4.15 16.83 21.67
N GLY A 16 -4.61 17.30 20.50
CA GLY A 16 -3.77 17.43 19.31
C GLY A 16 -2.57 18.34 19.56
N LYS A 17 -2.81 19.50 20.18
CA LYS A 17 -1.74 20.41 20.61
C LYS A 17 -0.82 19.78 21.64
N ALA A 18 -1.37 19.08 22.64
CA ALA A 18 -0.57 18.37 23.65
C ALA A 18 0.31 17.27 23.03
N HIS A 19 -0.13 16.67 21.93
CA HIS A 19 0.62 15.70 21.15
C HIS A 19 1.50 16.34 20.07
N GLY A 20 1.61 17.66 19.98
CA GLY A 20 2.47 18.34 19.00
C GLY A 20 1.99 18.24 17.55
N ILE A 21 0.69 18.00 17.34
CA ILE A 21 0.06 18.06 16.01
C ILE A 21 -0.18 19.54 15.68
N ALA A 22 0.41 20.01 14.58
CA ALA A 22 0.36 21.42 14.19
C ALA A 22 -0.90 21.75 13.38
N GLU A 23 -1.40 20.77 12.63
CA GLU A 23 -2.58 20.89 11.78
C GLU A 23 -3.86 21.03 12.61
N ALA A 24 -4.83 21.78 12.10
CA ALA A 24 -6.17 21.84 12.68
C ALA A 24 -6.95 20.55 12.35
N PRO A 25 -8.00 20.22 13.14
CA PRO A 25 -8.92 19.15 12.77
C PRO A 25 -9.52 19.38 11.38
N GLY A 26 -9.25 18.46 10.46
CA GLY A 26 -9.75 18.46 9.09
C GLY A 26 -10.94 17.52 8.88
N ALA A 27 -11.13 16.53 9.77
CA ALA A 27 -12.27 15.64 9.74
C ALA A 27 -12.66 15.14 11.13
N LEU A 28 -13.96 14.86 11.30
CA LEU A 28 -14.52 14.16 12.44
C LEU A 28 -15.49 13.09 11.91
N PHE A 29 -15.27 11.84 12.27
CA PHE A 29 -16.19 10.75 11.93
C PHE A 29 -16.56 9.91 13.15
N TYR A 30 -17.75 9.33 13.10
CA TYR A 30 -18.23 8.37 14.10
C TYR A 30 -18.12 6.96 13.53
N ALA A 31 -17.32 6.11 14.16
CA ALA A 31 -17.17 4.71 13.81
C ALA A 31 -18.17 3.88 14.64
N THR A 32 -19.36 3.65 14.08
CA THR A 32 -20.42 2.84 14.71
C THR A 32 -19.94 1.48 15.24
N PRO A 33 -19.13 0.69 14.49
CA PRO A 33 -18.67 -0.61 14.98
C PRO A 33 -17.80 -0.52 16.23
N LEU A 34 -17.05 0.58 16.38
CA LEU A 34 -16.12 0.80 17.49
C LEU A 34 -16.74 1.63 18.62
N HIS A 35 -17.99 2.10 18.46
CA HIS A 35 -18.63 3.07 19.35
C HIS A 35 -17.68 4.20 19.75
N GLY A 36 -17.04 4.79 18.74
CA GLY A 36 -15.98 5.75 18.92
C GLY A 36 -15.99 6.85 17.87
N TYR A 37 -15.40 7.98 18.22
CA TYR A 37 -15.13 9.06 17.29
C TYR A 37 -13.68 9.02 16.86
N ALA A 38 -13.40 9.44 15.63
CA ALA A 38 -12.05 9.70 15.19
C ALA A 38 -11.96 11.12 14.64
N VAL A 39 -10.88 11.80 14.98
CA VAL A 39 -10.56 13.15 14.53
C VAL A 39 -9.27 13.10 13.74
N GLY A 40 -9.33 13.54 12.49
CA GLY A 40 -8.18 13.63 11.59
C GLY A 40 -7.67 15.05 11.52
N PHE A 41 -6.36 15.23 11.51
CA PHE A 41 -5.69 16.53 11.51
C PHE A 41 -4.94 16.71 10.19
N PHE A 42 -5.45 17.62 9.36
CA PHE A 42 -4.93 17.93 8.03
C PHE A 42 -5.60 19.19 7.45
N ALA A 43 -4.92 19.85 6.52
CA ALA A 43 -5.50 20.97 5.77
C ALA A 43 -6.53 20.47 4.72
N PRO A 44 -7.55 21.28 4.37
CA PRO A 44 -8.49 20.94 3.30
C PRO A 44 -7.76 20.55 2.01
N GLY A 45 -8.17 19.44 1.40
CA GLY A 45 -7.52 18.88 0.20
C GLY A 45 -6.33 17.96 0.46
N HIS A 46 -5.90 17.78 1.72
CA HIS A 46 -4.85 16.84 2.12
C HIS A 46 -5.38 15.66 2.96
N ASP A 47 -6.67 15.38 2.90
CA ASP A 47 -7.37 14.32 3.64
C ASP A 47 -6.78 12.92 3.39
N HIS A 48 -6.18 12.71 2.22
CA HIS A 48 -5.57 11.45 1.83
C HIS A 48 -4.09 11.31 2.25
N GLY A 49 -3.46 12.34 2.83
CA GLY A 49 -2.04 12.33 3.22
C GLY A 49 -1.09 12.20 2.03
N ASP A 50 -1.08 13.19 1.12
CA ASP A 50 -0.37 13.16 -0.19
C ASP A 50 1.14 12.99 -0.14
N VAL A 51 1.74 13.16 1.04
CA VAL A 51 3.19 13.10 1.27
C VAL A 51 3.49 12.49 2.65
N GLY A 52 4.67 11.89 2.80
CA GLY A 52 5.15 11.38 4.09
C GLY A 52 4.44 10.11 4.57
N LEU A 53 4.25 10.00 5.89
CA LEU A 53 3.68 8.81 6.56
C LEU A 53 2.15 8.90 6.75
N GLY A 54 1.49 9.91 6.16
CA GLY A 54 0.05 10.13 6.27
C GLY A 54 -0.33 11.24 7.27
N ASN A 55 -1.61 11.31 7.62
CA ASN A 55 -2.17 12.32 8.52
C ASN A 55 -2.26 11.80 9.96
N ALA A 56 -2.23 12.70 10.93
CA ALA A 56 -2.45 12.34 12.32
C ALA A 56 -3.95 12.09 12.60
N TRP A 57 -4.23 11.05 13.40
CA TRP A 57 -5.57 10.66 13.83
C TRP A 57 -5.61 10.41 15.33
N LEU A 58 -6.64 10.95 16.00
CA LEU A 58 -6.95 10.69 17.40
C LEU A 58 -8.30 9.97 17.49
N TYR A 59 -8.37 8.94 18.32
CA TYR A 59 -9.56 8.10 18.49
C TYR A 59 -10.11 8.22 19.89
N TYR A 60 -11.42 8.41 20.02
CA TYR A 60 -12.12 8.68 21.26
C TYR A 60 -13.22 7.67 21.50
N ASN A 61 -13.38 7.24 22.74
CA ASN A 61 -14.54 6.44 23.14
C ASN A 61 -15.80 7.32 23.19
N ALA A 62 -16.89 6.93 22.51
CA ALA A 62 -18.06 7.79 22.38
C ALA A 62 -18.89 7.98 23.67
N ASN A 63 -18.76 7.03 24.61
CA ASN A 63 -19.52 7.05 25.86
C ASN A 63 -18.81 7.88 26.94
N THR A 64 -17.48 7.87 26.94
CA THR A 64 -16.65 8.46 28.00
C THR A 64 -15.85 9.68 27.55
N GLY A 65 -15.59 9.83 26.25
CA GLY A 65 -14.77 10.91 25.68
C GLY A 65 -13.30 10.76 25.88
N LYS A 66 -12.87 9.65 26.49
CA LYS A 66 -11.45 9.39 26.72
C LYS A 66 -10.78 9.05 25.40
N LEU A 67 -9.57 9.55 25.24
CA LEU A 67 -8.67 9.16 24.15
C LEU A 67 -8.41 7.65 24.27
N ALA A 68 -8.90 6.91 23.28
CA ALA A 68 -8.76 5.47 23.17
C ALA A 68 -7.49 5.06 22.41
N GLY A 69 -6.98 5.94 21.54
CA GLY A 69 -5.76 5.70 20.79
C GLY A 69 -5.37 6.87 19.91
N SER A 70 -4.15 6.81 19.35
CA SER A 70 -3.66 7.78 18.39
C SER A 70 -2.85 7.08 17.29
N ASN A 71 -2.91 7.61 16.08
CA ASN A 71 -2.01 7.30 15.00
C ASN A 71 -1.34 8.62 14.60
N ILE A 72 -0.10 8.81 15.03
CA ILE A 72 0.66 10.03 14.75
C ILE A 72 1.86 9.61 13.88
N PRO A 73 1.93 10.13 12.63
CA PRO A 73 3.04 9.88 11.72
C PRO A 73 4.41 10.01 12.41
N GLY A 74 5.24 8.96 12.30
CA GLY A 74 6.61 8.97 12.83
C GLY A 74 6.73 8.77 14.34
N ARG A 75 5.63 8.48 15.05
CA ARG A 75 5.65 8.04 16.45
C ARG A 75 5.43 6.55 16.60
N GLY A 76 5.96 6.01 17.69
CA GLY A 76 5.88 4.59 18.05
C GLY A 76 7.26 3.93 18.00
N SER A 77 7.27 2.61 18.05
CA SER A 77 8.46 1.80 17.84
C SER A 77 8.94 1.85 16.38
N ALA A 78 10.16 1.38 16.12
CA ALA A 78 10.63 1.19 14.75
C ALA A 78 9.70 0.26 13.92
N GLY A 79 9.05 -0.70 14.58
CA GLY A 79 8.04 -1.56 13.95
C GLY A 79 6.80 -0.78 13.53
N ASP A 80 6.30 0.11 14.39
CA ASP A 80 5.13 0.94 14.06
C ASP A 80 5.43 1.88 12.90
N ILE A 81 6.62 2.49 12.89
CA ILE A 81 7.08 3.35 11.80
C ILE A 81 7.22 2.55 10.50
N PHE A 82 7.77 1.33 10.57
CA PHE A 82 7.86 0.44 9.41
C PHE A 82 6.47 0.12 8.84
N MET A 83 5.50 -0.22 9.70
CA MET A 83 4.12 -0.49 9.29
C MET A 83 3.46 0.75 8.67
N GLN A 84 3.67 1.94 9.25
CA GLN A 84 3.19 3.20 8.69
C GLN A 84 3.79 3.47 7.30
N ALA A 85 5.06 3.12 7.08
CA ALA A 85 5.77 3.39 5.84
C ALA A 85 5.38 2.47 4.66
N GLN A 86 4.85 1.27 4.93
CA GLN A 86 4.53 0.29 3.88
C GLN A 86 3.58 0.85 2.82
N PHE A 87 2.47 1.46 3.24
CA PHE A 87 1.46 1.95 2.30
C PHE A 87 1.96 3.16 1.47
N PRO A 88 2.53 4.22 2.08
CA PRO A 88 3.10 5.34 1.33
C PRO A 88 4.24 4.93 0.40
N LEU A 89 5.06 3.96 0.81
CA LEU A 89 6.16 3.45 -0.02
C LEU A 89 5.62 2.66 -1.21
N HIS A 90 4.65 1.76 -0.98
CA HIS A 90 4.08 0.92 -2.03
C HIS A 90 3.28 1.72 -3.06
N SER A 91 2.58 2.77 -2.62
CA SER A 91 1.83 3.67 -3.51
C SER A 91 2.69 4.75 -4.17
N GLY A 92 3.98 4.85 -3.81
CA GLY A 92 4.86 5.93 -4.26
C GLY A 92 4.54 7.29 -3.67
N ARG A 93 3.66 7.36 -2.67
CA ARG A 93 3.15 8.60 -2.04
C ARG A 93 4.13 9.21 -1.04
N ILE A 94 5.12 8.46 -0.56
CA ILE A 94 6.10 8.93 0.42
C ILE A 94 6.82 10.22 -0.01
N ILE A 95 7.13 10.36 -1.30
CA ILE A 95 7.72 11.56 -1.91
C ILE A 95 6.74 12.28 -2.87
N GLY A 96 5.44 11.97 -2.79
CA GLY A 96 4.41 12.58 -3.64
C GLY A 96 4.47 12.14 -5.10
N LEU A 97 4.28 13.10 -6.03
CA LEU A 97 4.17 12.82 -7.47
C LEU A 97 5.39 12.11 -8.08
N PRO A 98 6.65 12.50 -7.78
CA PRO A 98 7.83 11.79 -8.29
C PRO A 98 7.84 10.30 -7.95
N GLY A 99 7.41 9.92 -6.74
CA GLY A 99 7.38 8.53 -6.32
C GLY A 99 6.30 7.73 -7.04
N ARG A 100 5.14 8.34 -7.31
CA ARG A 100 4.08 7.75 -8.16
C ARG A 100 4.55 7.51 -9.60
N ILE A 101 5.35 8.42 -10.16
CA ILE A 101 5.96 8.23 -11.49
C ILE A 101 6.93 7.05 -11.45
N LEU A 102 7.83 7.02 -10.46
CA LEU A 102 8.81 5.94 -10.31
C LEU A 102 8.14 4.56 -10.21
N ILE A 103 7.14 4.41 -9.33
CA ILE A 103 6.47 3.11 -9.15
C ILE A 103 5.70 2.69 -10.41
N SER A 104 5.16 3.64 -11.18
CA SER A 104 4.53 3.36 -12.47
C SER A 104 5.53 2.81 -13.49
N VAL A 105 6.72 3.41 -13.58
CA VAL A 105 7.80 2.93 -14.46
C VAL A 105 8.26 1.53 -14.06
N VAL A 106 8.41 1.26 -12.76
CA VAL A 106 8.75 -0.07 -12.24
C VAL A 106 7.68 -1.10 -12.63
N GLY A 107 6.40 -0.76 -12.51
CA GLY A 107 5.30 -1.63 -12.93
C GLY A 107 5.36 -1.99 -14.42
N VAL A 108 5.64 -1.01 -15.28
CA VAL A 108 5.83 -1.25 -16.72
C VAL A 108 7.03 -2.16 -16.97
N ALA A 109 8.16 -1.94 -16.30
CA ALA A 109 9.35 -2.79 -16.43
C ALA A 109 9.04 -4.25 -16.05
N VAL A 110 8.33 -4.48 -14.94
CA VAL A 110 7.91 -5.82 -14.51
C VAL A 110 6.98 -6.48 -15.53
N ALA A 111 6.04 -5.73 -16.11
CA ALA A 111 5.14 -6.25 -17.14
C ALA A 111 5.92 -6.68 -18.40
N VAL A 112 6.87 -5.86 -18.85
CA VAL A 112 7.72 -6.17 -20.02
C VAL A 112 8.58 -7.40 -19.76
N LEU A 113 9.21 -7.50 -18.58
CA LEU A 113 10.01 -8.67 -18.20
C LEU A 113 9.16 -9.94 -18.15
N SER A 114 7.95 -9.85 -17.60
CA SER A 114 7.01 -10.99 -17.52
C SER A 114 6.57 -11.45 -18.91
N ALA A 115 6.19 -10.53 -19.80
CA ALA A 115 5.84 -10.83 -21.18
C ALA A 115 7.01 -11.47 -21.93
N THR A 116 8.22 -10.95 -21.74
CA THR A 116 9.44 -11.47 -22.36
C THR A 116 9.75 -12.88 -21.88
N GLY A 117 9.66 -13.13 -20.57
CA GLY A 117 9.82 -14.46 -19.99
C GLY A 117 8.82 -15.47 -20.57
N LEU A 118 7.55 -15.06 -20.69
CA LEU A 118 6.50 -15.90 -21.27
C LEU A 118 6.76 -16.20 -22.76
N MET A 119 7.15 -15.20 -23.56
CA MET A 119 7.50 -15.39 -24.97
C MET A 119 8.65 -16.37 -25.15
N ILE A 120 9.74 -16.22 -24.37
CA ILE A 120 10.90 -17.14 -24.41
C ILE A 120 10.48 -18.55 -24.01
N TRP A 121 9.67 -18.69 -22.96
CA TRP A 121 9.17 -19.98 -22.50
C TRP A 121 8.34 -20.68 -23.57
N LEU A 122 7.39 -19.98 -24.21
CA LEU A 122 6.58 -20.51 -25.30
C LEU A 122 7.42 -20.95 -26.49
N ARG A 123 8.41 -20.14 -26.91
CA ARG A 123 9.33 -20.47 -28.00
C ARG A 123 10.19 -21.70 -27.69
N LYS A 124 10.71 -21.81 -26.46
CA LYS A 124 11.50 -22.98 -26.05
C LYS A 124 10.62 -24.23 -25.89
N ARG A 125 9.34 -24.07 -25.51
CA ARG A 125 8.38 -25.18 -25.43
C ARG A 125 8.00 -25.69 -26.81
N SER A 126 7.74 -24.82 -27.78
CA SER A 126 7.39 -25.24 -29.15
C SER A 126 8.56 -25.96 -29.84
N ALA A 127 9.79 -25.48 -29.66
CA ALA A 127 11.00 -26.15 -30.16
C ALA A 127 11.16 -27.56 -29.56
N ARG A 128 10.95 -27.72 -28.25
CA ARG A 128 11.00 -29.04 -27.59
C ARG A 128 9.91 -29.99 -28.09
N ARG A 129 8.68 -29.50 -28.28
CA ARG A 129 7.59 -30.30 -28.86
C ARG A 129 7.88 -30.74 -30.30
N ARG A 130 8.47 -29.86 -31.12
CA ARG A 130 8.88 -30.17 -32.48
C ARG A 130 10.01 -31.21 -32.52
N ALA A 131 10.99 -31.10 -31.62
CA ALA A 131 12.06 -32.10 -31.50
C ALA A 131 11.52 -33.47 -31.05
N ALA A 132 10.57 -33.51 -30.11
CA ALA A 132 9.93 -34.75 -29.66
C ALA A 132 9.00 -35.39 -30.71
N ALA A 133 8.43 -34.58 -31.62
CA ALA A 133 7.57 -35.05 -32.71
C ALA A 133 8.33 -35.40 -34.00
N ALA A 134 9.64 -35.13 -34.07
CA ALA A 134 10.45 -35.51 -35.21
C ALA A 134 10.57 -37.06 -35.23
N PRO A 135 10.25 -37.74 -36.34
CA PRO A 135 10.37 -39.19 -36.40
C PRO A 135 11.82 -39.58 -36.15
N VAL A 136 12.03 -40.54 -35.24
CA VAL A 136 13.33 -41.20 -35.08
C VAL A 136 13.71 -41.70 -36.47
N ARG A 137 14.75 -41.10 -37.08
CA ARG A 137 15.33 -41.61 -38.32
C ARG A 137 15.84 -43.00 -37.99
N THR A 138 15.04 -44.02 -38.24
CA THR A 138 15.46 -45.42 -38.18
C THR A 138 16.59 -45.53 -39.18
N ALA A 139 17.82 -45.57 -38.67
CA ALA A 139 18.97 -45.95 -39.45
C ALA A 139 18.75 -47.41 -39.87
N ARG A 140 18.16 -47.62 -41.05
CA ARG A 140 18.13 -48.93 -41.68
C ARG A 140 18.69 -48.83 -43.08
N GLN A 141 19.55 -49.80 -43.36
CA GLN A 141 20.01 -50.28 -44.67
C GLN A 141 21.22 -49.59 -45.30
N GLY A 142 22.39 -50.09 -44.90
CA GLY A 142 23.49 -50.38 -45.82
C GLY A 142 23.89 -51.86 -45.67
N SER A 143 23.05 -52.78 -46.15
CA SER A 143 23.47 -54.15 -46.45
C SER A 143 24.32 -54.10 -47.73
N ILE A 144 25.63 -54.31 -47.62
CA ILE A 144 26.49 -54.58 -48.78
C ILE A 144 27.10 -55.97 -48.55
N THR A 145 26.48 -56.91 -49.25
CA THR A 145 27.03 -58.10 -49.92
C THR A 145 28.40 -58.64 -49.46
N SER A 146 28.41 -59.91 -49.06
CA SER A 146 29.18 -60.96 -49.76
C SER A 146 28.55 -62.32 -49.48
#